data_AF-A0A3N5QRN9-F1
#
_entry.id   AF-A0A3N5QRN9-F1
#
_cell.length_a   1.000
_cell.length_b   1.000
_cell.length_c   1.000
_cell.angle_alpha   90.00
_cell.angle_beta   90.00
_cell.angle_gamma   90.00
#
_symmetry.space_group_name_H-M   'P 1'
#
loop_
_entity.id
_entity.type
_entity.pdbx_description
1 polymer ?
#
loop_
_entity_poly.entity_id
_entity_poly.type
_entity_poly.pdbx_seq_one_letter_code
_entity_poly.pdbx_strand_id
1 'polypeptide(L)'
;MKKVIGLFFICAFILAASSYGQVKPQTYSFSPFIGGYTFDSEEDLDTKPVFGVRLGYDINQRWGIEGIFDYLKTDYNRGAVQTDANYYGYRMEALYYFMPEKKLVPFLAVGLGGRSLHYDQNVSNESDFLVDYGAGFKYFFSERTALRGDVRHLFVTDDSHNNFEYGLGLSFYFGGPKQAPVKPVLDSDHDGVTDDFDKCPNTPTGVEVDMNGCPLDTDKDEVPDYLDKCPGTPLGVKVDQDGCPLDTDKDGVLDYLDKCPGTPLGVKVNQDGCPLDTDKDGVLDYLDKCPGTPLGVKVNQDG
;
A
#
# COMPACT_ATOMS: atom_id res chain seq x y z
N MET A 1 -27.52 44.33 -38.39
CA MET A 1 -26.17 43.81 -38.72
C MET A 1 -25.23 44.41 -37.68
N LYS A 2 -24.53 43.70 -36.80
CA LYS A 2 -23.80 42.43 -36.92
C LYS A 2 -23.92 41.63 -35.61
N LYS A 3 -24.03 40.31 -35.76
CA LYS A 3 -23.84 39.30 -34.71
C LYS A 3 -22.36 39.25 -34.33
N VAL A 4 -22.03 39.10 -33.04
CA VAL A 4 -20.74 38.54 -32.62
C VAL A 4 -21.05 37.32 -31.77
N ILE A 5 -20.46 36.22 -32.21
CA ILE A 5 -20.72 34.84 -31.84
C ILE A 5 -19.95 34.54 -30.55
N GLY A 6 -20.61 33.86 -29.61
CA GLY A 6 -20.01 33.38 -28.37
C GLY A 6 -18.91 32.37 -28.62
N LEU A 7 -17.84 32.46 -27.85
CA LEU A 7 -16.84 31.42 -27.73
C LEU A 7 -17.07 30.71 -26.40
N PHE A 8 -17.84 29.63 -26.47
CA PHE A 8 -17.91 28.61 -25.42
C PHE A 8 -16.53 27.95 -25.34
N PHE A 9 -15.78 28.23 -24.27
CA PHE A 9 -14.64 27.40 -23.90
C PHE A 9 -15.19 26.07 -23.34
N ILE A 10 -15.08 25.03 -24.15
CA ILE A 10 -15.45 23.66 -23.81
C ILE A 10 -14.50 23.18 -22.71
N CYS A 11 -15.08 22.92 -21.54
CA CYS A 11 -14.51 22.12 -20.46
C CYS A 11 -14.01 20.77 -21.00
N ALA A 12 -12.70 20.60 -21.07
CA ALA A 12 -12.08 19.28 -21.09
C ALA A 12 -11.91 18.83 -19.63
N PHE A 13 -12.97 18.28 -19.05
CA PHE A 13 -12.90 17.51 -17.81
C PHE A 13 -12.14 16.22 -18.12
N ILE A 14 -10.83 16.22 -17.92
CA ILE A 14 -10.10 14.97 -17.71
C ILE A 14 -10.62 14.44 -16.38
N LEU A 15 -11.37 13.34 -16.42
CA LEU A 15 -11.70 12.49 -15.27
C LEU A 15 -10.41 11.84 -14.75
N ALA A 16 -9.51 12.65 -14.20
CA ALA A 16 -8.60 12.17 -13.18
C ALA A 16 -9.49 11.81 -12.00
N ALA A 17 -9.43 10.56 -11.54
CA ALA A 17 -10.00 10.17 -10.26
C ALA A 17 -9.67 11.28 -9.28
N SER A 18 -10.69 12.03 -8.85
CA SER A 18 -10.49 13.22 -8.03
C SER A 18 -10.05 12.70 -6.67
N SER A 19 -8.75 12.50 -6.49
CA SER A 19 -8.18 12.28 -5.18
C SER A 19 -8.61 13.49 -4.36
N TYR A 20 -9.38 13.21 -3.33
CA TYR A 20 -9.91 14.23 -2.45
C TYR A 20 -8.88 14.49 -1.36
N GLY A 21 -8.60 15.77 -1.10
CA GLY A 21 -7.69 16.14 -0.04
C GLY A 21 -8.16 15.63 1.32
N GLN A 22 -7.19 15.29 2.16
CA GLN A 22 -7.35 14.81 3.52
C GLN A 22 -6.24 15.41 4.38
N VAL A 23 -6.36 15.35 5.71
CA VAL A 23 -5.23 15.73 6.58
C VAL A 23 -4.08 14.76 6.36
N LYS A 24 -2.91 15.30 5.98
CA LYS A 24 -1.70 14.51 5.76
C LYS A 24 -0.71 14.76 6.88
N PRO A 25 -0.10 13.71 7.44
CA PRO A 25 0.93 13.89 8.45
C PRO A 25 2.11 14.68 7.86
N GLN A 26 2.82 15.39 8.72
CA GLN A 26 4.02 16.18 8.42
C GLN A 26 3.79 17.24 7.33
N THR A 27 2.61 17.84 7.28
CA THR A 27 2.31 18.95 6.37
C THR A 27 2.26 20.28 7.11
N TYR A 28 2.72 21.32 6.42
CA TYR A 28 2.61 22.71 6.87
C TYR A 28 1.36 23.33 6.25
N SER A 29 0.72 24.23 6.99
CA SER A 29 -0.42 25.00 6.49
C SER A 29 -0.27 26.49 6.74
N PHE A 30 -0.74 27.28 5.77
CA PHE A 30 -0.92 28.72 5.89
C PHE A 30 -2.40 29.04 5.66
N SER A 31 -3.03 29.72 6.62
CA SER A 31 -4.47 29.96 6.61
C SER A 31 -4.83 31.43 6.92
N PRO A 32 -4.93 32.31 5.92
CA PRO A 32 -5.55 33.61 6.11
C PRO A 32 -7.05 33.48 6.37
N PHE A 33 -7.61 34.34 7.21
CA PHE A 33 -9.02 34.33 7.55
C PHE A 33 -9.59 35.72 7.84
N ILE A 34 -10.92 35.79 7.74
CA ILE A 34 -11.74 36.92 8.19
C ILE A 34 -12.84 36.37 9.10
N GLY A 35 -13.24 37.15 10.10
CA GLY A 35 -14.21 36.73 11.09
C GLY A 35 -14.93 37.89 11.77
N GLY A 36 -15.65 37.57 12.84
CA GLY A 36 -16.13 38.54 13.82
C GLY A 36 -15.61 38.20 15.21
N TYR A 37 -15.35 39.23 15.99
CA TYR A 37 -14.92 39.11 17.39
C TYR A 37 -15.90 39.87 18.27
N THR A 38 -16.45 39.18 19.27
CA THR A 38 -17.38 39.72 20.27
C THR A 38 -16.65 39.76 21.62
N PHE A 39 -16.47 40.96 22.13
CA PHE A 39 -15.92 41.21 23.47
C PHE A 39 -16.98 40.94 24.54
N ASP A 40 -16.53 40.65 25.75
CA ASP A 40 -17.42 40.60 26.90
C ASP A 40 -18.08 41.97 27.08
N SER A 41 -19.35 41.98 27.47
CA SER A 41 -20.11 43.22 27.68
C SER A 41 -19.50 44.12 28.75
N GLU A 42 -18.73 43.55 29.70
CA GLU A 42 -18.04 44.30 30.74
C GLU A 42 -16.80 45.06 30.23
N GLU A 43 -16.32 44.75 29.02
CA GLU A 43 -15.15 45.41 28.42
C GLU A 43 -15.50 46.72 27.71
N ASP A 44 -16.79 47.04 27.53
CA ASP A 44 -17.27 48.23 26.82
C ASP A 44 -16.71 48.37 25.37
N LEU A 45 -16.37 47.24 24.73
CA LEU A 45 -15.83 47.16 23.36
C LEU A 45 -16.85 46.60 22.37
N ASP A 46 -16.95 47.21 21.19
CA ASP A 46 -17.89 46.79 20.16
C ASP A 46 -17.47 45.49 19.44
N THR A 47 -18.46 44.73 18.97
CA THR A 47 -18.22 43.60 18.05
C THR A 47 -17.79 44.12 16.68
N LYS A 48 -16.64 43.65 16.18
CA LYS A 48 -16.07 44.11 14.91
C LYS A 48 -15.52 42.96 14.06
N PRO A 49 -15.34 43.16 12.75
CA PRO A 49 -14.63 42.22 11.90
C PRO A 49 -13.18 42.04 12.34
N VAL A 50 -12.72 40.80 12.39
CA VAL A 50 -11.33 40.42 12.69
C VAL A 50 -10.66 39.83 11.47
N PHE A 51 -9.37 40.13 11.29
CA PHE A 51 -8.54 39.58 10.22
C PHE A 51 -7.33 38.92 10.83
N GLY A 52 -6.94 37.77 10.31
CA GLY A 52 -5.76 37.10 10.83
C GLY A 52 -5.16 36.06 9.89
N VAL A 53 -4.05 35.51 10.35
CA VAL A 53 -3.32 34.44 9.68
C VAL A 53 -3.06 33.33 10.68
N ARG A 54 -3.10 32.10 10.19
CA ARG A 54 -2.72 30.92 10.97
C ARG A 54 -1.62 30.13 10.28
N LEU A 55 -0.64 29.69 11.05
CA LEU A 55 0.48 28.87 10.60
C LEU A 55 0.43 27.55 11.34
N GLY A 56 0.09 26.47 10.63
CA GLY A 56 -0.12 25.15 11.22
C GLY A 56 0.92 24.13 10.79
N TYR A 57 1.13 23.12 11.64
CA TYR A 57 1.88 21.90 11.32
C TYR A 57 1.09 20.69 11.78
N ASP A 58 0.74 19.82 10.84
CA ASP A 58 0.03 18.56 11.11
C ASP A 58 1.06 17.49 11.48
N ILE A 59 1.17 17.16 12.77
CA ILE A 59 2.17 16.23 13.28
C ILE A 59 1.87 14.80 12.81
N ASN A 60 0.61 14.41 12.91
CA ASN A 60 0.09 13.14 12.42
C ASN A 60 -1.33 13.34 11.85
N GLN A 61 -2.03 12.27 11.48
CA GLN A 61 -3.37 12.39 10.92
C GLN A 61 -4.41 12.96 11.90
N ARG A 62 -4.20 12.86 13.21
CA ARG A 62 -5.17 13.28 14.24
C ARG A 62 -4.77 14.55 14.98
N TRP A 63 -3.50 14.92 14.99
CA TRP A 63 -2.98 16.01 15.80
C TRP A 63 -2.24 17.02 14.95
N GLY A 64 -2.59 18.29 15.13
CA GLY A 64 -1.86 19.44 14.60
C GLY A 64 -1.53 20.45 15.70
N ILE A 65 -0.61 21.34 15.41
CA ILE A 65 -0.33 22.54 16.20
C ILE A 65 -0.42 23.76 15.29
N GLU A 66 -0.92 24.87 15.80
CA GLU A 66 -1.13 26.08 15.00
C GLU A 66 -0.79 27.34 15.80
N GLY A 67 -0.04 28.25 15.17
CA GLY A 67 0.13 29.62 15.66
C GLY A 67 -0.86 30.55 14.96
N ILE A 68 -1.45 31.48 15.70
CA ILE A 68 -2.45 32.43 15.21
C ILE A 68 -1.99 33.84 15.53
N PHE A 69 -2.12 34.72 14.54
CA PHE A 69 -1.99 36.16 14.71
C PHE A 69 -3.22 36.84 14.09
N ASP A 70 -3.90 37.67 14.87
CA ASP A 70 -5.10 38.37 14.45
C ASP A 70 -5.14 39.82 14.92
N TYR A 71 -5.85 40.63 14.15
CA TYR A 71 -5.98 42.07 14.33
C TYR A 71 -7.41 42.51 14.07
N LEU A 72 -7.87 43.44 14.89
CA LEU A 72 -9.08 44.21 14.61
C LEU A 72 -8.95 45.62 15.19
N LYS A 73 -9.73 46.52 14.61
CA LYS A 73 -9.96 47.86 15.16
C LYS A 73 -11.38 47.89 15.72
N THR A 74 -11.52 48.32 16.97
CA THR A 74 -12.82 48.45 17.65
C THR A 74 -12.97 49.79 18.36
N ASP A 75 -14.17 50.05 18.83
CA ASP A 75 -14.57 51.27 19.51
C ASP A 75 -14.77 50.95 20.99
N TYR A 76 -14.17 51.75 21.86
CA TYR A 76 -14.31 51.68 23.32
C TYR A 76 -15.27 52.75 23.80
N ASN A 77 -16.33 52.35 24.50
CA ASN A 77 -17.45 53.21 24.88
C ASN A 77 -17.79 53.06 26.38
N ARG A 78 -17.06 53.74 27.26
CA ARG A 78 -17.32 53.71 28.72
C ARG A 78 -17.81 55.05 29.25
N GLY A 79 -19.10 55.13 29.54
CA GLY A 79 -19.74 56.34 30.08
C GLY A 79 -19.64 57.52 29.10
N ALA A 80 -18.85 58.53 29.43
CA ALA A 80 -18.62 59.72 28.59
C ALA A 80 -17.35 59.64 27.72
N VAL A 81 -16.56 58.58 27.86
CA VAL A 81 -15.32 58.38 27.09
C VAL A 81 -15.63 57.49 25.89
N GLN A 82 -15.35 58.01 24.70
CA GLN A 82 -15.43 57.31 23.44
C GLN A 82 -14.09 57.44 22.71
N THR A 83 -13.43 56.32 22.42
CA THR A 83 -12.15 56.29 21.71
C THR A 83 -12.01 55.00 20.91
N ASP A 84 -11.11 55.00 19.92
CA ASP A 84 -10.76 53.80 19.17
C ASP A 84 -9.75 52.96 19.95
N ALA A 85 -9.80 51.64 19.75
CA ALA A 85 -8.87 50.67 20.28
C ALA A 85 -8.40 49.70 19.18
N ASN A 86 -7.10 49.42 19.17
CA ASN A 86 -6.48 48.43 18.29
C ASN A 86 -6.18 47.16 19.09
N TYR A 87 -6.78 46.05 18.68
CA TYR A 87 -6.57 44.74 19.28
C TYR A 87 -5.62 43.90 18.44
N TYR A 88 -4.68 43.24 19.10
CA TYR A 88 -3.77 42.26 18.51
C TYR A 88 -3.80 40.97 19.33
N GLY A 89 -4.15 39.84 18.71
CA GLY A 89 -4.11 38.52 19.32
C GLY A 89 -2.92 37.69 18.83
N TYR A 90 -2.29 36.95 19.74
CA TYR A 90 -1.22 36.01 19.45
C TYR A 90 -1.45 34.70 20.23
N ARG A 91 -1.74 33.60 19.53
CA ARG A 91 -2.12 32.32 20.16
C ARG A 91 -1.37 31.13 19.59
N MET A 92 -1.23 30.09 20.41
CA MET A 92 -0.75 28.77 20.02
C MET A 92 -1.78 27.72 20.42
N GLU A 93 -2.28 26.97 19.44
CA GLU A 93 -3.34 25.98 19.61
C GLU A 93 -2.86 24.56 19.27
N ALA A 94 -3.30 23.58 20.04
CA ALA A 94 -3.29 22.17 19.65
C ALA A 94 -4.64 21.81 19.01
N LEU A 95 -4.59 21.10 17.89
CA LEU A 95 -5.76 20.70 17.11
C LEU A 95 -5.94 19.19 17.14
N TYR A 96 -7.16 18.73 17.40
CA TYR A 96 -7.54 17.32 17.27
C TYR A 96 -8.54 17.12 16.12
N TYR A 97 -8.14 16.35 15.12
CA TYR A 97 -8.91 16.09 13.90
C TYR A 97 -9.78 14.83 14.01
N PHE A 98 -11.07 14.99 13.72
CA PHE A 98 -12.02 13.90 13.58
C PHE A 98 -12.17 13.54 12.10
N MET A 99 -12.19 12.24 11.82
CA MET A 99 -12.34 11.72 10.45
C MET A 99 -11.36 12.37 9.45
N PRO A 100 -10.04 12.40 9.75
CA PRO A 100 -9.05 13.13 8.95
C PRO A 100 -8.94 12.68 7.50
N GLU A 101 -9.36 11.45 7.20
CA GLU A 101 -9.41 10.83 5.88
C GLU A 101 -10.61 11.28 5.01
N LYS A 102 -11.51 12.11 5.54
CA LYS A 102 -12.68 12.62 4.82
C LYS A 102 -12.41 14.02 4.26
N LYS A 103 -13.21 14.42 3.26
CA LYS A 103 -13.20 15.81 2.74
C LYS A 103 -13.56 16.84 3.80
N LEU A 104 -14.59 16.53 4.59
CA LEU A 104 -15.03 17.35 5.69
C LEU A 104 -14.40 16.79 6.97
N VAL A 105 -13.47 17.55 7.54
CA VAL A 105 -12.72 17.18 8.74
C VAL A 105 -13.13 18.13 9.86
N PRO A 106 -14.05 17.72 10.74
CA PRO A 106 -14.29 18.43 11.99
C PRO A 106 -13.06 18.39 12.89
N PHE A 107 -12.86 19.42 13.70
CA PHE A 107 -11.76 19.46 14.65
C PHE A 107 -12.12 20.20 15.93
N LEU A 108 -11.42 19.86 17.00
CA LEU A 108 -11.39 20.62 18.24
C LEU A 108 -10.05 21.34 18.37
N ALA A 109 -10.07 22.49 19.02
CA ALA A 109 -8.90 23.31 19.29
C ALA A 109 -8.86 23.67 20.77
N VAL A 110 -7.67 23.68 21.34
CA VAL A 110 -7.37 24.23 22.66
C VAL A 110 -6.03 24.92 22.61
N GLY A 111 -5.95 26.12 23.16
CA GLY A 111 -4.78 26.96 23.03
C GLY A 111 -4.57 27.89 24.21
N LEU A 112 -3.44 28.56 24.13
CA LEU A 112 -3.05 29.61 25.04
C LEU A 112 -2.36 30.71 24.24
N GLY A 113 -2.41 31.92 24.77
CA GLY A 113 -1.84 33.06 24.09
C GLY A 113 -1.94 34.32 24.92
N GLY A 114 -1.89 35.44 24.23
CA GLY A 114 -2.25 36.70 24.82
C GLY A 114 -2.87 37.63 23.80
N ARG A 115 -3.34 38.76 24.31
CA ARG A 115 -3.85 39.86 23.53
C ARG A 115 -3.18 41.16 23.98
N SER A 116 -3.13 42.13 23.09
CA SER A 116 -2.74 43.50 23.43
C SER A 116 -3.77 44.49 22.89
N LEU A 117 -4.27 45.35 23.77
CA LEU A 117 -5.20 46.44 23.46
C LEU A 117 -4.46 47.78 23.57
N HIS A 118 -4.45 48.53 22.45
CA HIS A 118 -3.86 49.86 22.38
C HIS A 118 -4.96 50.90 22.16
N TYR A 119 -5.12 51.82 23.11
CA TYR A 119 -6.16 52.85 23.09
C TYR A 119 -5.60 54.20 22.63
N ASP A 120 -6.33 54.91 21.77
CA ASP A 120 -5.83 56.14 21.15
C ASP A 120 -5.80 57.36 22.10
N GLN A 121 -6.57 57.37 23.20
CA GLN A 121 -6.69 58.51 24.13
C GLN A 121 -6.78 58.07 25.60
N ASN A 122 -5.91 58.62 26.48
CA ASN A 122 -6.02 58.65 27.95
C ASN A 122 -6.41 57.34 28.69
N VAL A 123 -6.24 56.18 28.06
CA VAL A 123 -6.43 54.85 28.62
C VAL A 123 -5.11 54.09 28.47
N SER A 124 -4.68 53.39 29.52
CA SER A 124 -3.45 52.60 29.49
C SER A 124 -3.60 51.40 28.57
N ASN A 125 -2.55 51.09 27.80
CA ASN A 125 -2.49 49.85 27.04
C ASN A 125 -2.51 48.65 27.99
N GLU A 126 -3.13 47.57 27.53
CA GLU A 126 -3.35 46.37 28.30
C GLU A 126 -2.80 45.16 27.53
N SER A 127 -2.22 44.21 28.25
CA SER A 127 -1.73 42.96 27.68
C SER A 127 -2.07 41.83 28.61
N ASP A 128 -2.94 40.94 28.15
CA ASP A 128 -3.49 39.88 28.99
C ASP A 128 -3.08 38.53 28.47
N PHE A 129 -2.89 37.60 29.39
CA PHE A 129 -2.85 36.20 29.07
C PHE A 129 -4.27 35.67 28.81
N LEU A 130 -4.39 34.74 27.86
CA LEU A 130 -5.66 34.10 27.56
C LEU A 130 -5.48 32.60 27.32
N VAL A 131 -6.56 31.87 27.58
CA VAL A 131 -6.75 30.47 27.21
C VAL A 131 -7.94 30.40 26.27
N ASP A 132 -7.80 29.67 25.17
CA ASP A 132 -8.87 29.52 24.20
C ASP A 132 -9.21 28.04 23.97
N TYR A 133 -10.46 27.80 23.59
CA TYR A 133 -10.88 26.52 23.07
C TYR A 133 -11.99 26.70 22.05
N GLY A 134 -12.17 25.72 21.19
CA GLY A 134 -13.23 25.80 20.21
C GLY A 134 -13.31 24.62 19.27
N ALA A 135 -14.10 24.80 18.24
CA ALA A 135 -14.38 23.78 17.25
C ALA A 135 -14.42 24.40 15.86
N GLY A 136 -14.15 23.58 14.86
CA GLY A 136 -14.26 24.00 13.48
C GLY A 136 -14.33 22.83 12.52
N PHE A 137 -14.31 23.16 11.24
CA PHE A 137 -14.23 22.19 10.17
C PHE A 137 -13.27 22.67 9.09
N LYS A 138 -12.68 21.69 8.40
CA LYS A 138 -11.93 21.87 7.16
C LYS A 138 -12.68 21.13 6.05
N TYR A 139 -12.95 21.78 4.93
CA TYR A 139 -13.54 21.18 3.75
C TYR A 139 -12.53 21.21 2.59
N PHE A 140 -11.91 20.07 2.32
CA PHE A 140 -10.93 19.89 1.25
C PHE A 140 -11.63 19.79 -0.11
N PHE A 141 -11.39 20.77 -0.97
CA PHE A 141 -11.81 20.76 -2.37
C PHE A 141 -10.64 20.51 -3.34
N SER A 142 -9.41 20.46 -2.83
CA SER A 142 -8.22 19.99 -3.54
C SER A 142 -7.26 19.27 -2.57
N GLU A 143 -6.21 18.64 -3.10
CA GLU A 143 -5.14 18.00 -2.32
C GLU A 143 -4.29 18.98 -1.49
N ARG A 144 -4.39 20.29 -1.76
CA ARG A 144 -3.56 21.34 -1.14
C ARG A 144 -4.35 22.53 -0.63
N THR A 145 -5.69 22.48 -0.69
CA THR A 145 -6.53 23.61 -0.36
C THR A 145 -7.82 23.16 0.31
N ALA A 146 -8.14 23.81 1.42
CA ALA A 146 -9.37 23.59 2.15
C ALA A 146 -10.05 24.92 2.49
N LEU A 147 -11.37 24.93 2.48
CA LEU A 147 -12.14 25.96 3.18
C LEU A 147 -12.13 25.62 4.66
N ARG A 148 -11.95 26.60 5.53
CA ARG A 148 -11.96 26.41 6.98
C ARG A 148 -12.93 27.37 7.62
N GLY A 149 -13.81 26.84 8.47
CA GLY A 149 -14.70 27.63 9.31
C GLY A 149 -14.55 27.18 10.76
N ASP A 150 -14.45 28.12 11.69
CA ASP A 150 -14.25 27.80 13.10
C ASP A 150 -14.78 28.87 14.06
N VAL A 151 -15.02 28.44 15.29
CA VAL A 151 -15.43 29.27 16.42
C VAL A 151 -14.49 29.03 17.59
N ARG A 152 -14.21 30.08 18.37
CA ARG A 152 -13.35 30.08 19.55
C ARG A 152 -14.03 30.83 20.67
N HIS A 153 -13.96 30.26 21.85
CA HIS A 153 -14.21 30.96 23.10
C HIS A 153 -12.86 31.30 23.73
N LEU A 154 -12.65 32.56 24.07
CA LEU A 154 -11.39 33.08 24.62
C LEU A 154 -11.64 33.54 26.05
N PHE A 155 -10.99 32.89 27.01
CA PHE A 155 -11.03 33.23 28.41
C PHE A 155 -9.78 34.05 28.76
N VAL A 156 -9.98 35.33 29.09
CA VAL A 156 -8.91 36.27 29.46
C VAL A 156 -8.67 36.14 30.96
N THR A 157 -7.46 35.77 31.39
CA THR A 157 -7.25 35.34 32.78
C THR A 157 -7.17 36.46 33.79
N ASP A 158 -6.68 37.64 33.38
CA ASP A 158 -6.34 38.70 34.31
C ASP A 158 -7.59 39.38 34.87
N ASP A 159 -8.63 39.55 34.05
CA ASP A 159 -9.93 40.10 34.45
C ASP A 159 -11.12 39.13 34.26
N SER A 160 -10.86 37.86 33.91
CA SER A 160 -11.87 36.79 33.76
C SER A 160 -12.97 37.05 32.72
N HIS A 161 -12.66 37.82 31.68
CA HIS A 161 -13.57 38.11 30.57
C HIS A 161 -13.72 36.94 29.59
N ASN A 162 -14.91 36.84 28.99
CA ASN A 162 -15.29 35.75 28.09
C ASN A 162 -15.63 36.29 26.70
N ASN A 163 -14.72 36.07 25.76
CA ASN A 163 -14.82 36.61 24.41
C ASN A 163 -15.10 35.49 23.41
N PHE A 164 -15.65 35.87 22.25
CA PHE A 164 -16.02 34.93 21.22
C PHE A 164 -15.51 35.37 19.85
N GLU A 165 -14.80 34.48 19.16
CA GLU A 165 -14.32 34.70 17.81
C GLU A 165 -14.91 33.65 16.88
N TYR A 166 -15.35 34.05 15.69
CA TYR A 166 -15.76 33.14 14.64
C TYR A 166 -15.13 33.56 13.32
N GLY A 167 -14.59 32.61 12.56
CA GLY A 167 -13.81 32.88 11.37
C GLY A 167 -14.15 31.96 10.21
N LEU A 168 -13.95 32.48 9.00
CA LEU A 168 -13.94 31.75 7.74
C LEU A 168 -12.67 32.10 6.97
N GLY A 169 -11.97 31.09 6.46
CA GLY A 169 -10.70 31.26 5.77
C GLY A 169 -10.39 30.14 4.78
N LEU A 170 -9.29 30.30 4.07
CA LEU A 170 -8.73 29.27 3.19
C LEU A 170 -7.43 28.76 3.79
N SER A 171 -7.26 27.45 3.83
CA SER A 171 -6.04 26.79 4.27
C SER A 171 -5.29 26.22 3.07
N PHE A 172 -4.04 26.62 2.91
CA PHE A 172 -3.12 26.12 1.88
C PHE A 172 -2.10 25.17 2.51
N TYR A 173 -1.95 23.97 1.95
CA TYR A 173 -1.09 22.92 2.51
C TYR A 173 0.15 22.68 1.65
N PHE A 174 1.29 22.49 2.32
CA PHE A 174 2.61 22.31 1.71
C PHE A 174 3.41 21.21 2.44
N GLY A 175 4.37 20.60 1.75
CA GLY A 175 5.18 19.53 2.31
C GLY A 175 4.45 18.18 2.38
N GLY A 176 4.70 17.42 3.45
CA GLY A 176 4.23 16.04 3.62
C GLY A 176 5.28 14.99 3.23
N PRO A 177 5.10 13.72 3.67
CA PRO A 177 6.01 12.65 3.34
C PRO A 177 6.03 12.47 1.82
N LYS A 178 7.23 12.47 1.24
CA LYS A 178 7.41 12.04 -0.15
C LYS A 178 6.93 10.58 -0.21
N GLN A 179 5.95 10.29 -1.07
CA GLN A 179 5.62 8.90 -1.37
C GLN A 179 6.92 8.22 -1.82
N ALA A 180 7.29 7.13 -1.14
CA ALA A 180 8.40 6.31 -1.61
C ALA A 180 8.06 5.85 -3.03
N PRO A 181 9.00 5.92 -4.00
CA PRO A 181 8.74 5.39 -5.33
C PRO A 181 8.37 3.91 -5.17
N VAL A 182 7.20 3.54 -5.67
CA VAL A 182 6.80 2.14 -5.78
C VAL A 182 7.80 1.49 -6.73
N LYS A 183 8.64 0.57 -6.25
CA LYS A 183 9.47 -0.25 -7.14
C LYS A 183 8.50 -1.00 -8.07
N PRO A 184 8.67 -0.91 -9.41
CA PRO A 184 7.88 -1.73 -10.31
C PRO A 184 8.13 -3.20 -9.98
N VAL A 185 7.06 -3.95 -9.77
CA VAL A 185 7.10 -5.40 -9.60
C VAL A 185 7.42 -5.97 -10.98
N LEU A 186 8.57 -6.64 -11.11
CA LEU A 186 9.03 -7.23 -12.36
C LEU A 186 8.78 -8.74 -12.34
N ASP A 187 8.35 -9.26 -13.48
CA ASP A 187 8.15 -10.68 -13.78
C ASP A 187 8.70 -10.84 -15.20
N SER A 188 9.92 -11.36 -15.30
CA SER A 188 10.73 -11.30 -16.50
C SER A 188 10.33 -12.34 -17.55
N ASP A 189 9.91 -13.53 -17.14
CA ASP A 189 9.49 -14.63 -18.03
C ASP A 189 7.96 -14.79 -18.12
N HIS A 190 7.22 -14.03 -17.33
CA HIS A 190 5.76 -13.91 -17.37
C HIS A 190 5.06 -15.23 -17.04
N ASP A 191 5.65 -16.02 -16.13
CA ASP A 191 5.05 -17.25 -15.61
C ASP A 191 4.06 -17.00 -14.45
N GLY A 192 3.98 -15.75 -13.98
CA GLY A 192 3.08 -15.31 -12.91
C GLY A 192 3.73 -15.22 -11.53
N VAL A 193 5.02 -15.54 -11.40
CA VAL A 193 5.83 -15.34 -10.21
C VAL A 193 6.84 -14.23 -10.46
N THR A 194 6.87 -13.24 -9.56
CA THR A 194 7.75 -12.07 -9.73
C THR A 194 9.21 -12.45 -9.50
N ASP A 195 10.14 -11.78 -10.17
CA ASP A 195 11.60 -12.05 -10.10
C ASP A 195 12.16 -12.16 -8.66
N ASP A 196 11.59 -11.44 -7.70
CA ASP A 196 12.01 -11.47 -6.29
C ASP A 196 11.64 -12.79 -5.57
N PHE A 197 10.71 -13.57 -6.13
CA PHE A 197 10.17 -14.83 -5.59
C PHE A 197 10.35 -16.03 -6.52
N ASP A 198 10.79 -15.81 -7.76
CA ASP A 198 11.02 -16.84 -8.76
C ASP A 198 12.40 -17.53 -8.55
N LYS A 199 12.38 -18.86 -8.42
CA LYS A 199 13.56 -19.72 -8.28
C LYS A 199 13.97 -20.39 -9.59
N CYS A 200 13.11 -20.37 -10.60
CA CYS A 200 13.29 -21.04 -11.88
C CYS A 200 13.14 -20.04 -13.03
N PRO A 201 14.09 -19.10 -13.17
CA PRO A 201 14.00 -18.06 -14.18
C PRO A 201 14.01 -18.65 -15.59
N ASN A 202 13.26 -18.01 -16.48
CA ASN A 202 13.05 -18.41 -17.87
C ASN A 202 12.13 -19.62 -18.02
N THR A 203 11.13 -19.75 -17.14
CA THR A 203 10.05 -20.71 -17.37
C THR A 203 9.36 -20.40 -18.71
N PRO A 204 9.16 -21.39 -19.60
CA PRO A 204 8.48 -21.17 -20.86
C PRO A 204 7.05 -20.67 -20.66
N THR A 205 6.65 -19.67 -21.45
CA THR A 205 5.29 -19.12 -21.39
C THR A 205 4.22 -20.21 -21.54
N GLY A 206 3.29 -20.26 -20.60
CA GLY A 206 2.16 -21.20 -20.60
C GLY A 206 2.44 -22.54 -19.90
N VAL A 207 3.65 -22.76 -19.40
CA VAL A 207 3.94 -23.85 -18.46
C VAL A 207 3.36 -23.49 -17.09
N GLU A 208 2.69 -24.45 -16.46
CA GLU A 208 2.20 -24.29 -15.09
C GLU A 208 3.37 -24.37 -14.10
N VAL A 209 3.41 -23.42 -13.16
CA VAL A 209 4.46 -23.31 -12.15
C VAL A 209 3.92 -23.44 -10.74
N ASP A 210 4.79 -23.85 -9.83
CA ASP A 210 4.54 -23.83 -8.39
C ASP A 210 4.67 -22.40 -7.81
N MET A 211 4.53 -22.28 -6.50
CA MET A 211 4.63 -20.99 -5.80
C MET A 211 6.04 -20.35 -5.84
N ASN A 212 7.02 -21.07 -6.35
CA ASN A 212 8.40 -20.62 -6.52
C ASN A 212 8.76 -20.34 -7.98
N GLY A 213 7.80 -20.36 -8.92
CA GLY A 213 8.07 -20.14 -10.35
C GLY A 213 8.66 -21.38 -11.06
N CYS A 214 8.69 -22.54 -10.38
CA CYS A 214 9.27 -23.75 -10.98
C CYS A 214 8.21 -24.61 -11.68
N PRO A 215 8.51 -25.17 -12.88
CA PRO A 215 7.63 -26.11 -13.56
C PRO A 215 7.22 -27.26 -12.65
N LEU A 216 5.96 -27.69 -12.79
CA LEU A 216 5.45 -28.86 -12.06
C LEU A 216 6.15 -30.15 -12.51
N ASP A 217 6.44 -31.00 -11.53
CA ASP A 217 6.97 -32.37 -11.68
C ASP A 217 6.16 -33.24 -10.70
N THR A 218 5.13 -33.91 -11.24
CA THR A 218 4.06 -34.55 -10.48
C THR A 218 4.51 -35.87 -9.86
N ASP A 219 5.28 -36.68 -10.59
CA ASP A 219 5.76 -37.99 -10.12
C ASP A 219 7.18 -37.95 -9.52
N LYS A 220 7.87 -36.80 -9.65
CA LYS A 220 9.15 -36.48 -9.02
C LYS A 220 10.29 -37.33 -9.54
N ASP A 221 10.31 -37.56 -10.84
CA ASP A 221 11.37 -38.26 -11.55
C ASP A 221 12.47 -37.32 -12.10
N GLU A 222 12.40 -36.01 -11.74
CA GLU A 222 13.28 -34.93 -12.18
C GLU A 222 13.04 -34.43 -13.61
N VAL A 223 11.98 -34.91 -14.29
CA VAL A 223 11.53 -34.41 -15.60
C VAL A 223 10.21 -33.66 -15.42
N PRO A 224 10.15 -32.36 -15.76
CA PRO A 224 8.91 -31.59 -15.64
C PRO A 224 7.75 -32.18 -16.46
N ASP A 225 6.52 -32.05 -15.96
CA ASP A 225 5.29 -32.61 -16.55
C ASP A 225 5.10 -32.23 -18.02
N TYR A 226 5.59 -31.07 -18.44
CA TYR A 226 5.47 -30.58 -19.82
C TYR A 226 6.49 -31.21 -20.80
N LEU A 227 7.52 -31.89 -20.29
CA LEU A 227 8.53 -32.64 -21.06
C LEU A 227 8.40 -34.16 -20.88
N ASP A 228 7.74 -34.61 -19.81
CA ASP A 228 7.58 -36.02 -19.48
C ASP A 228 6.61 -36.74 -20.44
N LYS A 229 7.09 -37.82 -21.05
CA LYS A 229 6.33 -38.72 -21.94
C LYS A 229 5.80 -39.96 -21.23
N CYS A 230 6.27 -40.24 -20.02
CA CYS A 230 6.01 -41.44 -19.24
C CYS A 230 5.51 -41.08 -17.82
N PRO A 231 4.33 -40.44 -17.70
CA PRO A 231 3.83 -39.97 -16.41
C PRO A 231 3.55 -41.12 -15.43
N GLY A 232 3.91 -40.90 -14.18
CA GLY A 232 3.73 -41.86 -13.09
C GLY A 232 4.92 -42.80 -12.91
N THR A 233 6.11 -42.39 -13.33
CA THR A 233 7.35 -43.10 -13.03
C THR A 233 7.49 -43.24 -11.50
N PRO A 234 7.77 -44.45 -10.98
CA PRO A 234 7.96 -44.62 -9.54
C PRO A 234 9.14 -43.80 -9.02
N LEU A 235 8.94 -43.14 -7.87
CA LEU A 235 9.97 -42.34 -7.22
C LEU A 235 11.30 -43.09 -7.07
N GLY A 236 12.39 -42.49 -7.56
CA GLY A 236 13.75 -43.02 -7.48
C GLY A 236 14.14 -43.99 -8.60
N VAL A 237 13.23 -44.29 -9.53
CA VAL A 237 13.56 -44.97 -10.80
C VAL A 237 14.34 -43.99 -11.67
N LYS A 238 15.41 -44.48 -12.31
CA LYS A 238 16.16 -43.67 -13.27
C LYS A 238 15.39 -43.56 -14.57
N VAL A 239 15.26 -42.35 -15.07
CA VAL A 239 14.61 -42.02 -16.33
C VAL A 239 15.59 -41.45 -17.33
N ASP A 240 15.19 -41.47 -18.61
CA ASP A 240 15.86 -40.71 -19.66
C ASP A 240 15.36 -39.24 -19.70
N GLN A 241 15.79 -38.50 -20.71
CA GLN A 241 15.40 -37.09 -20.91
C GLN A 241 13.91 -36.90 -21.21
N ASP A 242 13.18 -37.98 -21.52
CA ASP A 242 11.77 -37.98 -21.83
C ASP A 242 10.93 -38.45 -20.62
N GLY A 243 11.52 -38.62 -19.42
CA GLY A 243 10.83 -39.11 -18.22
C GLY A 243 10.55 -40.62 -18.24
N CYS A 244 11.10 -41.35 -19.20
CA CYS A 244 10.81 -42.78 -19.36
C CYS A 244 11.84 -43.66 -18.64
N PRO A 245 11.40 -44.70 -17.90
CA PRO A 245 12.32 -45.64 -17.26
C PRO A 245 13.25 -46.34 -18.25
N LEU A 246 14.48 -46.55 -17.82
CA LEU A 246 15.52 -47.17 -18.66
C LEU A 246 15.28 -48.67 -18.87
N ASP A 247 15.62 -49.13 -20.07
CA ASP A 247 15.78 -50.54 -20.47
C ASP A 247 17.13 -50.64 -21.21
N THR A 248 18.18 -50.96 -20.45
CA THR A 248 19.57 -50.83 -20.89
C THR A 248 19.95 -51.91 -21.91
N ASP A 249 19.48 -53.13 -21.75
CA ASP A 249 19.79 -54.26 -22.65
C ASP A 249 18.74 -54.52 -23.74
N LYS A 250 17.59 -53.84 -23.64
CA LYS A 250 16.51 -53.81 -24.64
C LYS A 250 15.86 -55.16 -24.84
N ASP A 251 15.75 -55.94 -23.76
CA ASP A 251 15.02 -57.20 -23.75
C ASP A 251 13.51 -57.02 -23.52
N GLY A 252 13.08 -55.80 -23.18
CA GLY A 252 11.69 -55.42 -22.94
C GLY A 252 11.28 -55.39 -21.46
N VAL A 253 12.20 -55.66 -20.53
CA VAL A 253 12.01 -55.52 -19.08
C VAL A 253 12.81 -54.32 -18.59
N LEU A 254 12.14 -53.38 -17.91
CA LEU A 254 12.77 -52.15 -17.43
C LEU A 254 13.84 -52.46 -16.37
N ASP A 255 14.93 -51.70 -16.34
CA ASP A 255 16.11 -51.92 -15.48
C ASP A 255 15.76 -52.10 -13.99
N TYR A 256 14.71 -51.43 -13.50
CA TYR A 256 14.28 -51.51 -12.10
C TYR A 256 13.43 -52.75 -11.78
N LEU A 257 12.98 -53.49 -12.80
CA LEU A 257 12.23 -54.75 -12.71
C LEU A 257 13.08 -55.95 -13.14
N ASP A 258 14.17 -55.73 -13.88
CA ASP A 258 15.03 -56.77 -14.43
C ASP A 258 15.95 -57.40 -13.37
N LYS A 259 15.86 -58.73 -13.23
CA LYS A 259 16.70 -59.53 -12.33
C LYS A 259 17.95 -60.08 -13.03
N CYS A 260 18.01 -60.02 -14.35
CA CYS A 260 19.01 -60.63 -15.20
C CYS A 260 19.58 -59.62 -16.21
N PRO A 261 20.28 -58.56 -15.73
CA PRO A 261 20.78 -57.50 -16.60
C PRO A 261 21.82 -57.99 -17.60
N GLY A 262 21.72 -57.47 -18.83
CA GLY A 262 22.64 -57.77 -19.92
C GLY A 262 22.21 -58.97 -20.75
N THR A 263 20.90 -59.26 -20.80
CA THR A 263 20.35 -60.25 -21.71
C THR A 263 20.68 -59.86 -23.16
N PRO A 264 21.20 -60.79 -23.99
CA PRO A 264 21.51 -60.47 -25.38
C PRO A 264 20.26 -60.05 -26.16
N LEU A 265 20.41 -58.99 -26.97
CA LEU A 265 19.33 -58.46 -27.80
C LEU A 265 18.65 -59.55 -28.65
N GLY A 266 17.32 -59.66 -28.52
CA GLY A 266 16.49 -60.61 -29.26
C GLY A 266 16.34 -61.99 -28.60
N VAL A 267 16.99 -62.24 -27.46
CA VAL A 267 16.72 -63.41 -26.62
C VAL A 267 15.34 -63.23 -25.95
N LYS A 268 14.55 -64.31 -25.91
CA LYS A 268 13.26 -64.29 -25.20
C LYS A 268 13.50 -64.38 -23.70
N VAL A 269 12.91 -63.45 -22.96
CA VAL A 269 12.96 -63.40 -21.50
C VAL A 269 11.59 -63.66 -20.87
N ASN A 270 11.62 -64.04 -19.60
CA ASN A 270 10.43 -64.10 -18.77
C ASN A 270 10.10 -62.71 -18.18
N GLN A 271 9.07 -62.63 -17.34
CA GLN A 271 8.66 -61.39 -16.66
C GLN A 271 9.72 -60.78 -15.72
N ASP A 272 10.76 -61.54 -15.37
CA ASP A 272 11.86 -61.11 -14.52
C ASP A 272 13.09 -60.67 -15.33
N GLY A 273 13.00 -60.60 -16.67
CA GLY A 273 14.13 -60.27 -17.57
C GLY A 273 15.13 -61.40 -17.79
N CYS A 274 14.83 -62.60 -17.29
CA CYS A 274 15.77 -63.73 -17.39
C CYS A 274 15.49 -64.59 -18.63
N PRO A 275 16.54 -65.04 -19.36
CA PRO A 275 16.39 -65.98 -20.47
C PRO A 275 15.68 -67.27 -20.06
N LEU A 276 14.91 -67.84 -20.99
CA LEU A 276 14.16 -69.06 -20.77
C LEU A 276 15.08 -70.30 -20.76
N ASP A 277 14.74 -71.26 -19.90
CA ASP A 277 15.25 -72.64 -19.88
C ASP A 277 14.02 -73.53 -19.76
N THR A 278 13.54 -74.01 -20.91
CA THR A 278 12.23 -74.63 -21.05
C THR A 278 12.20 -76.05 -20.48
N ASP A 279 13.28 -76.83 -20.63
CA ASP A 279 13.37 -78.22 -20.17
C ASP A 279 14.07 -78.38 -18.80
N LYS A 280 14.65 -77.29 -18.28
CA LYS A 280 15.25 -77.19 -16.95
C LYS A 280 16.48 -78.07 -16.77
N ASP A 281 17.24 -78.27 -17.83
CA ASP A 281 18.50 -79.00 -17.79
C ASP A 281 19.70 -78.11 -17.37
N GLY A 282 19.50 -76.79 -17.31
CA GLY A 282 20.49 -75.79 -16.93
C GLY A 282 21.18 -75.08 -18.10
N VAL A 283 20.81 -75.39 -19.35
CA VAL A 283 21.24 -74.69 -20.56
C VAL A 283 20.10 -73.79 -21.05
N LEU A 284 20.38 -72.50 -21.25
CA LEU A 284 19.34 -71.54 -21.68
C LEU A 284 18.91 -71.85 -23.12
N ASP A 285 17.61 -71.66 -23.43
CA ASP A 285 16.99 -72.02 -24.71
C ASP A 285 17.73 -71.47 -25.95
N TYR A 286 18.40 -70.31 -25.82
CA TYR A 286 19.13 -69.68 -26.92
C TYR A 286 20.57 -70.23 -27.10
N LEU A 287 21.05 -71.02 -26.14
CA LEU A 287 22.34 -71.72 -26.18
C LEU A 287 22.16 -73.24 -26.37
N ASP A 288 20.97 -73.77 -26.06
CA ASP A 288 20.67 -75.19 -26.12
C ASP A 288 20.50 -75.71 -27.56
N LYS A 289 21.35 -76.67 -27.94
CA LYS A 289 21.32 -77.36 -29.23
C LYS A 289 20.44 -78.61 -29.21
N CYS A 290 20.03 -79.06 -28.03
CA CYS A 290 19.32 -80.31 -27.78
C CYS A 290 18.00 -80.09 -27.00
N PRO A 291 16.99 -79.38 -27.54
CA PRO A 291 15.77 -79.08 -26.80
C PRO A 291 15.03 -80.32 -26.29
N GLY A 292 14.68 -80.33 -25.00
CA GLY A 292 13.86 -81.37 -24.38
C GLY A 292 14.67 -82.46 -23.67
N THR A 293 15.85 -82.13 -23.13
CA THR A 293 16.65 -83.05 -22.32
C THR A 293 15.83 -83.58 -21.13
N PRO A 294 15.79 -84.91 -20.90
CA PRO A 294 15.09 -85.46 -19.74
C PRO A 294 15.70 -84.99 -18.41
N LEU A 295 14.83 -84.62 -17.47
CA LEU A 295 15.20 -84.21 -16.12
C LEU A 295 16.17 -85.21 -15.44
N GLY A 296 17.32 -84.70 -15.00
CA GLY A 296 18.34 -85.47 -14.27
C GLY A 296 19.44 -86.10 -15.14
N VAL A 297 19.40 -85.91 -16.47
CA VAL A 297 20.50 -86.25 -17.37
C VAL A 297 21.64 -85.25 -17.19
N LYS A 298 22.89 -85.73 -17.21
CA LYS A 298 24.06 -84.83 -17.20
C LYS A 298 24.24 -84.24 -18.60
N VAL A 299 24.06 -82.92 -18.69
CA VAL A 299 24.26 -82.14 -19.91
C VAL A 299 25.66 -81.54 -19.99
N ASN A 300 26.09 -81.24 -21.21
CA ASN A 300 27.29 -80.42 -21.42
C ASN A 300 26.88 -78.94 -21.64
N GLN A 301 27.80 -78.08 -22.06
CA GLN A 301 27.50 -76.65 -22.27
C GLN A 301 26.52 -76.34 -23.43
N ASP A 302 26.23 -77.34 -24.28
CA ASP A 302 25.37 -77.24 -25.46
C ASP A 302 24.02 -77.97 -25.29
N GLY A 303 23.75 -78.57 -24.12
CA GLY A 303 22.67 -79.55 -23.91
C GLY A 303 23.16 -80.98 -24.07
#